data_AF-A0A139X257-F1
#
_entry.id   AF-A0A139X257-F1
#
_cell.length_a   1.000
_cell.length_b   1.000
_cell.length_c   1.000
_cell.angle_alpha   90.00
_cell.angle_beta   90.00
_cell.angle_gamma   90.00
#
_symmetry.space_group_name_H-M   'P 1'
#
loop_
_entity.id
_entity.type
_entity.pdbx_description
1 polymer ?
#
loop_
_entity_poly.entity_id
_entity_poly.type
_entity_poly.pdbx_seq_one_letter_code
_entity_poly.pdbx_strand_id
1 'polypeptide(L)'
;MDDIIRGGQSDDVITGLQGNGYLEGGLGKDQFIFGIGKPFDSVIGLDTILDFNAADDKIILEKTTFSALGTQVSFASVNTL
;
A
#
# COMPACT_ATOMS: atom_id res chain seq x y z
N MET A 1 11.65 -14.40 3.11
CA MET A 1 10.47 -14.87 3.83
C MET A 1 9.42 -13.82 3.58
N ASP A 2 8.21 -14.22 3.22
CA ASP A 2 7.14 -13.27 3.00
C ASP A 2 6.48 -12.99 4.34
N ASP A 3 6.40 -11.72 4.71
CA ASP A 3 5.78 -11.31 5.96
C ASP A 3 4.28 -11.09 5.74
N ILE A 4 3.45 -11.53 6.70
CA ILE A 4 2.00 -11.30 6.67
C ILE A 4 1.63 -10.33 7.79
N ILE A 5 1.01 -9.21 7.44
CA ILE A 5 0.54 -8.18 8.38
C ILE A 5 -0.99 -8.11 8.30
N ARG A 6 -1.65 -8.10 9.47
CA ARG A 6 -3.11 -8.07 9.57
C ARG A 6 -3.57 -6.95 10.52
N GLY A 7 -4.50 -6.11 10.07
CA GLY A 7 -5.17 -5.08 10.89
C GLY A 7 -6.22 -5.69 11.81
N GLY A 8 -7.20 -6.37 11.22
CA GLY A 8 -8.20 -7.16 11.93
C GLY A 8 -9.58 -6.52 11.95
N GLN A 9 -10.00 -5.96 13.08
CA GLN A 9 -11.28 -5.26 13.19
C GLN A 9 -11.02 -3.80 13.54
N SER A 10 -11.80 -2.89 12.95
CA SER A 10 -11.73 -1.42 13.03
C SER A 10 -10.87 -0.80 11.92
N ASP A 11 -10.85 0.53 11.86
CA ASP A 11 -10.06 1.28 10.88
C ASP A 11 -8.57 1.22 11.24
N ASP A 12 -7.78 0.53 10.42
CA ASP A 12 -6.37 0.27 10.66
C ASP A 12 -5.43 1.12 9.78
N VAL A 13 -4.20 1.33 10.28
CA VAL A 13 -3.10 1.95 9.52
C VAL A 13 -1.99 0.92 9.40
N ILE A 14 -1.78 0.43 8.18
CA ILE A 14 -0.89 -0.70 7.89
C ILE A 14 0.24 -0.22 7.00
N THR A 15 1.48 -0.38 7.47
CA THR A 15 2.68 -0.07 6.68
C THR A 15 3.38 -1.38 6.35
N GLY A 16 3.66 -1.59 5.06
CA GLY A 16 4.47 -2.71 4.60
C GLY A 16 5.88 -2.68 5.20
N LEU A 17 6.49 -3.86 5.34
CA LEU A 17 7.88 -3.99 5.76
C LEU A 17 8.80 -4.00 4.53
N GLN A 18 10.11 -4.02 4.76
CA GLN A 18 11.07 -4.17 3.67
C GLN A 18 10.94 -5.56 3.03
N GLY A 19 10.98 -5.63 1.69
CA GLY A 19 10.85 -6.90 0.96
C GLY A 19 9.41 -7.17 0.52
N ASN A 20 9.10 -8.43 0.23
CA ASN A 20 7.76 -8.81 -0.23
C ASN A 20 6.90 -9.19 0.97
N GLY A 21 5.70 -8.63 1.04
CA GLY A 21 4.74 -8.94 2.09
C GLY A 21 3.31 -9.09 1.60
N TYR A 22 2.47 -9.60 2.49
CA TYR A 22 1.03 -9.68 2.32
C TYR A 22 0.37 -8.82 3.39
N LEU A 23 -0.49 -7.90 2.97
CA LEU A 23 -1.21 -6.98 3.86
C LEU A 23 -2.70 -7.32 3.83
N GLU A 24 -3.31 -7.44 4.99
CA GLU A 24 -4.75 -7.71 5.17
C GLU A 24 -5.32 -6.63 6.11
N GLY A 25 -6.27 -5.84 5.62
CA GLY A 25 -6.93 -4.79 6.39
C GLY A 25 -7.91 -5.36 7.40
N GLY A 26 -8.79 -6.23 6.91
CA GLY A 26 -9.88 -6.82 7.66
C GLY A 26 -11.16 -5.99 7.55
N LEU A 27 -11.84 -5.78 8.67
CA LEU A 27 -13.08 -5.01 8.71
C LEU A 27 -12.78 -3.57 9.13
N GLY A 28 -13.08 -2.59 8.29
CA GLY A 28 -12.88 -1.20 8.64
C GLY A 28 -12.68 -0.35 7.40
N LYS A 29 -12.23 0.88 7.61
CA LYS A 29 -11.71 1.78 6.58
C LYS A 29 -10.21 1.87 6.73
N ASP A 30 -9.51 1.02 6.00
CA ASP A 30 -8.09 0.79 6.24
C ASP A 30 -7.21 1.69 5.37
N GLN A 31 -6.03 1.99 5.89
CA GLN A 31 -5.03 2.81 5.23
C GLN A 31 -3.73 2.03 5.06
N PHE A 32 -3.42 1.66 3.83
CA PHE A 32 -2.19 0.98 3.46
C PHE A 32 -1.14 2.00 3.03
N ILE A 33 -0.11 2.18 3.85
CA ILE A 33 0.96 3.17 3.64
C ILE A 33 2.15 2.52 2.92
N PHE A 34 2.53 3.13 1.79
CA PHE A 34 3.76 2.82 1.06
C PHE A 34 4.70 4.01 1.10
N GLY A 35 5.86 3.82 1.73
CA GLY A 35 6.90 4.83 1.85
C GLY A 35 8.12 4.30 2.57
N ILE A 36 9.30 4.73 2.13
CA ILE A 36 10.61 4.35 2.70
C ILE A 36 11.42 5.56 3.17
N GLY A 37 10.82 6.77 3.20
CA GLY A 37 11.47 7.99 3.67
C GLY A 37 12.58 8.53 2.76
N LYS A 38 12.77 7.94 1.57
CA LYS A 38 13.79 8.34 0.59
C LYS A 38 13.23 8.15 -0.84
N PRO A 39 13.78 8.84 -1.85
CA PRO A 39 13.35 8.65 -3.24
C PRO A 39 13.40 7.18 -3.66
N PHE A 40 12.38 6.73 -4.38
CA PHE A 40 12.34 5.39 -4.96
C PHE A 40 13.52 5.21 -5.93
N ASP A 41 14.51 4.39 -5.55
CA ASP A 41 15.78 4.23 -6.26
C ASP A 41 16.04 2.80 -6.77
N SER A 42 15.30 1.81 -6.30
CA SER A 42 15.53 0.39 -6.55
C SER A 42 14.31 -0.48 -6.19
N VAL A 43 14.40 -1.80 -6.40
CA VAL A 43 13.38 -2.75 -5.95
C VAL A 43 13.38 -2.79 -4.43
N ILE A 44 12.37 -2.16 -3.82
CA ILE A 44 12.19 -2.07 -2.37
C ILE A 44 11.39 -3.25 -1.80
N GLY A 45 10.78 -4.02 -2.70
CA GLY A 45 9.83 -5.09 -2.38
C GLY A 45 8.59 -5.03 -3.26
N LEU A 46 7.83 -6.11 -3.25
CA LEU A 46 6.48 -6.19 -3.80
C LEU A 46 5.53 -6.67 -2.70
N ASP A 47 4.70 -5.76 -2.21
CA ASP A 47 3.61 -6.09 -1.31
C ASP A 47 2.34 -6.39 -2.09
N THR A 48 1.53 -7.30 -1.56
CA THR A 48 0.19 -7.61 -2.06
C THR A 48 -0.84 -7.34 -0.98
N ILE A 49 -1.82 -6.48 -1.26
CA ILE A 49 -2.98 -6.29 -0.38
C ILE A 49 -4.02 -7.37 -0.75
N LEU A 50 -4.44 -8.16 0.24
CA LEU A 50 -5.24 -9.37 0.01
C LEU A 50 -6.75 -9.12 -0.06
N ASP A 51 -7.25 -8.08 0.59
CA ASP A 51 -8.67 -7.86 0.85
C ASP A 51 -9.16 -6.43 0.59
N PHE A 52 -8.42 -5.68 -0.24
CA PHE A 52 -8.71 -4.27 -0.51
C PHE A 52 -10.16 -4.01 -0.95
N ASN A 53 -10.89 -3.26 -0.15
CA ASN A 53 -12.23 -2.78 -0.43
C ASN A 53 -12.19 -1.34 -0.95
N ALA A 54 -12.38 -1.17 -2.26
CA ALA A 54 -12.32 0.14 -2.91
C ALA A 54 -13.37 1.16 -2.44
N ALA A 55 -14.43 0.73 -1.74
CA ALA A 55 -15.41 1.64 -1.15
C ALA A 55 -14.94 2.28 0.15
N ASP A 56 -14.06 1.61 0.89
CA ASP A 56 -13.71 1.95 2.28
C ASP A 56 -12.21 2.27 2.45
N ASP A 57 -11.35 1.51 1.77
CA ASP A 57 -9.90 1.53 2.00
C ASP A 57 -9.16 2.55 1.14
N LYS A 58 -7.93 2.84 1.57
CA LYS A 58 -7.04 3.79 0.89
C LYS A 58 -5.62 3.25 0.77
N ILE A 59 -5.03 3.51 -0.39
CA ILE A 59 -3.58 3.38 -0.61
C ILE A 59 -2.97 4.76 -0.44
N ILE A 60 -2.04 4.89 0.51
CA ILE A 60 -1.33 6.12 0.82
C ILE A 60 0.09 6.00 0.30
N LEU A 61 0.46 6.88 -0.63
CA LEU A 61 1.80 6.93 -1.20
C LEU A 61 2.58 8.10 -0.59
N GLU A 62 3.70 7.81 0.06
CA GLU A 62 4.56 8.84 0.63
C GLU A 62 5.22 9.66 -0.49
N LYS A 63 5.02 10.98 -0.47
CA LYS A 63 5.55 11.89 -1.49
C LYS A 63 7.08 11.88 -1.59
N THR A 64 7.80 11.68 -0.49
CA THR A 64 9.27 11.58 -0.48
C THR A 64 9.74 10.39 -1.31
N THR A 65 9.02 9.28 -1.20
CA THR A 65 9.31 8.04 -1.91
C THR A 65 8.86 8.13 -3.36
N PHE A 66 7.60 8.47 -3.59
CA PHE A 66 7.00 8.59 -4.91
C PHE A 66 7.11 10.03 -5.43
N SER A 67 8.35 10.53 -5.52
CA SER A 67 8.65 11.94 -5.85
C SER A 67 8.17 12.39 -7.24
N ALA A 68 7.91 11.43 -8.14
CA ALA A 68 7.33 11.68 -9.47
C ALA A 68 5.81 11.98 -9.45
N LEU A 69 5.12 11.75 -8.32
CA LEU A 69 3.71 12.13 -8.17
C LEU A 69 3.59 13.65 -8.15
N GLY A 70 3.18 14.21 -9.29
CA GLY A 70 2.91 15.63 -9.46
C GLY A 70 1.55 16.06 -8.90
N THR A 71 1.14 17.28 -9.21
CA THR A 71 -0.17 17.84 -8.83
C THR A 71 -1.36 17.21 -9.53
N GLN A 72 -1.13 16.52 -10.66
CA GLN A 72 -2.14 15.75 -11.37
C GLN A 72 -1.66 14.31 -11.50
N VAL A 73 -2.45 13.38 -10.96
CA VAL A 73 -2.21 11.93 -11.05
C VAL A 73 -3.41 11.31 -11.73
N SER A 74 -3.18 10.49 -12.76
CA SER A 74 -4.23 9.67 -13.39
C SER A 74 -4.07 8.23 -12.92
N PHE A 75 -5.07 7.70 -12.21
CA PHE A 75 -5.15 6.29 -11.90
C PHE A 75 -5.96 5.58 -12.99
N ALA A 76 -5.46 4.44 -13.47
CA ALA A 76 -6.16 3.59 -14.42
C ALA A 76 -6.38 2.21 -13.79
N SER A 77 -7.57 1.64 -13.94
CA SER A 77 -7.80 0.24 -13.62
C SER A 77 -7.10 -0.62 -14.67
N VAL A 78 -6.19 -1.50 -14.25
CA VAL A 78 -5.60 -2.51 -15.11
C VAL A 78 -6.36 -3.82 -14.85
N ASN A 79 -7.16 -4.25 -15.82
CA ASN A 79 -8.02 -5.44 -15.69
C ASN A 79 -7.29 -6.76 -15.99
N THR A 80 -5.96 -6.78 -15.99
CA THR A 80 -5.18 -7.95 -16.41
C THR A 80 -4.08 -8.30 -15.42
N LEU A 81 -4.25 -9.47 -14.81
CA LEU A 81 -3.20 -10.47 -14.55
C LEU A 81 -3.64 -11.78 -15.20
#